data_AF-A0A078JL27-F1
#
_entry.id   AF-A0A078JL27-F1
#
_cell.length_a   1.000
_cell.length_b   1.000
_cell.length_c   1.000
_cell.angle_alpha   90.00
_cell.angle_beta   90.00
_cell.angle_gamma   90.00
#
_symmetry.space_group_name_H-M   'P 1'
#
loop_
_entity.id
_entity.type
_entity.pdbx_description
1 polymer ?
#
loop_
_entity_poly.entity_id
_entity_poly.type
_entity_poly.pdbx_seq_one_letter_code
_entity_poly.pdbx_strand_id
1 'polypeptide(L)'
;MATSVGQETHVLLPVTSSQPPTRPTKNTLAQWTSLSSLMGYQKTTQEPMILSSCVAAAYNIPCALLWIQACGAYSVYYRYYMKTNTFPEDLEDLNQTVDLPALPLLEVRDLPSFMLPSSGSNFNNLMLDFVDCLKNVKWVLVNSFYELESEIIDSMSDLKPIIPIGSLVSPFLLGADEDKTLDEKNLDLWRSDGDCMKWLDTQARSSVVYISFGSLLKWSENQVKSIATAMRNRGDSFLWVIRPKEIAQNVDILHEMVQEGQGVVIEWGPQERILSHVAISCFVTHCGWNSTMETVVTGVPVVAYPSWIDQPLDARLLVDVFGIGVRMRNDAVDGELKVAEVERCIEAVTEGLSAEDMRRRARELKQAARSALAPGGSSAQNLDSFIGYITSCV
;
A
#
# COMPACT_ATOMS: atom_id res chain seq x y z
N MET A 1 -26.17 11.41 -7.85
CA MET A 1 -25.22 11.86 -6.81
C MET A 1 -24.09 10.84 -6.81
N ALA A 2 -22.97 11.20 -7.43
CA ALA A 2 -21.86 10.29 -7.71
C ALA A 2 -20.85 10.32 -6.55
N THR A 3 -20.71 9.21 -5.84
CA THR A 3 -19.67 8.97 -4.85
C THR A 3 -18.32 8.82 -5.56
N SER A 4 -17.35 9.68 -5.25
CA SER A 4 -15.96 9.52 -5.70
C SER A 4 -15.31 8.40 -4.89
N VAL A 5 -15.19 7.23 -5.50
CA VAL A 5 -14.39 6.12 -4.98
C VAL A 5 -12.98 6.34 -5.48
N GLY A 6 -12.01 6.53 -4.57
CA GLY A 6 -10.60 6.43 -4.92
C GLY A 6 -10.31 4.98 -5.32
N GLN A 7 -10.14 4.75 -6.61
CA GLN A 7 -9.78 3.45 -7.18
C GLN A 7 -8.27 3.40 -7.37
N GLU A 8 -7.62 2.38 -6.84
CA GLU A 8 -6.25 2.04 -7.22
C GLU A 8 -6.28 1.51 -8.66
N THR A 9 -5.65 2.23 -9.58
CA THR A 9 -5.70 1.92 -11.02
C THR A 9 -4.29 1.99 -11.58
N HIS A 10 -3.84 0.93 -12.26
CA HIS A 10 -2.58 0.95 -12.99
C HIS A 10 -2.67 1.92 -14.16
N VAL A 11 -1.61 2.69 -14.39
CA VAL A 11 -1.57 3.73 -15.43
C VAL A 11 -0.59 3.32 -16.51
N LEU A 12 -1.01 3.38 -17.77
CA LEU A 12 -0.10 3.34 -18.92
C LEU A 12 0.15 4.76 -19.41
N LEU A 13 1.43 5.08 -19.57
CA LEU A 13 1.87 6.37 -20.08
C LEU A 13 2.33 6.18 -21.54
N PRO A 14 1.50 6.54 -22.54
CA PRO A 14 1.94 6.54 -23.93
C PRO A 14 2.97 7.66 -24.11
N VAL A 15 4.18 7.29 -24.56
CA VAL A 15 5.26 8.25 -24.83
C VAL A 15 4.97 8.91 -26.18
N THR A 16 4.20 9.99 -26.20
CA THR A 16 3.92 10.76 -27.43
C THR A 16 4.70 12.06 -27.46
N SER A 17 5.20 12.42 -28.65
CA SER A 17 5.99 13.62 -28.89
C SER A 17 5.08 14.85 -29.04
N SER A 18 4.91 15.64 -27.99
CA SER A 18 4.37 17.00 -28.15
C SER A 18 5.08 18.03 -27.26
N GLN A 19 6.02 18.71 -27.92
CA GLN A 19 6.78 19.93 -27.57
C GLN A 19 7.66 19.95 -26.30
N PRO A 20 8.88 20.50 -26.40
CA PRO A 20 9.80 20.56 -25.27
C PRO A 20 9.31 21.56 -24.22
N PRO A 21 9.22 21.19 -22.93
CA PRO A 21 9.12 22.17 -21.88
C PRO A 21 10.40 23.01 -21.87
N THR A 22 10.24 24.32 -21.82
CA THR A 22 11.34 25.27 -21.75
C THR A 22 12.01 25.18 -20.37
N ARG A 23 13.33 24.90 -20.40
CA ARG A 23 14.29 24.80 -19.27
C ARG A 23 14.05 23.67 -18.25
N PRO A 24 15.12 22.94 -17.86
CA PRO A 24 15.06 22.01 -16.74
C PRO A 24 15.00 22.81 -15.45
N THR A 25 13.83 22.88 -14.81
CA THR A 25 13.74 23.27 -13.41
C THR A 25 14.32 22.12 -12.58
N LYS A 26 15.41 22.39 -11.86
CA LYS A 26 16.12 21.46 -10.95
C LYS A 26 15.31 21.04 -9.72
N ASN A 27 13.98 21.04 -9.81
CA ASN A 27 13.14 20.73 -8.68
C ASN A 27 12.43 19.41 -8.97
N THR A 28 13.10 18.32 -8.62
CA THR A 28 12.58 16.95 -8.62
C THR A 28 11.15 16.94 -8.08
N LEU A 29 10.90 17.65 -6.98
CA LEU A 29 9.58 17.80 -6.35
C LEU A 29 8.47 18.29 -7.30
N ALA A 30 8.77 19.22 -8.20
CA ALA A 30 7.79 19.73 -9.17
C ALA A 30 7.45 18.72 -10.27
N GLN A 31 8.40 17.84 -10.63
CA GLN A 31 8.14 16.72 -11.53
C GLN A 31 7.25 15.66 -10.85
N TRP A 32 7.47 15.42 -9.55
CA TRP A 32 6.61 14.57 -8.72
C TRP A 32 5.18 15.11 -8.59
N THR A 33 5.02 16.42 -8.36
CA THR A 33 3.69 17.08 -8.34
C THR A 33 2.98 17.01 -9.70
N SER A 34 3.72 17.10 -10.80
CA SER A 34 3.14 16.96 -12.15
C SER A 34 2.64 15.54 -12.41
N LEU A 35 3.41 14.51 -12.01
CA LEU A 35 3.02 13.11 -12.12
C LEU A 35 1.82 12.79 -11.22
N SER A 36 1.80 13.27 -9.97
CA SER A 36 0.66 13.09 -9.06
C SER A 36 -0.62 13.77 -9.55
N SER A 37 -0.51 14.96 -10.16
CA SER A 37 -1.65 15.65 -10.79
C SER A 37 -2.20 14.90 -12.02
N LEU A 38 -1.33 14.25 -12.80
CA LEU A 38 -1.74 13.42 -13.95
C LEU A 38 -2.49 12.17 -13.46
N MET A 39 -2.05 11.60 -12.33
CA MET A 39 -2.67 10.44 -11.69
C MET A 39 -4.02 10.76 -11.03
N GLY A 40 -4.27 12.02 -10.63
CA GLY A 40 -5.56 12.48 -10.10
C GLY A 40 -6.69 12.57 -11.14
N TYR A 41 -6.37 12.43 -12.44
CA TYR A 41 -7.29 12.66 -13.56
C TYR A 41 -7.52 11.41 -14.44
N GLN A 42 -7.64 10.21 -13.88
CA GLN A 42 -8.15 9.07 -14.66
C GLN A 42 -9.21 8.27 -13.90
N LYS A 43 -10.46 8.42 -14.37
CA LYS A 43 -11.58 7.53 -14.04
C LYS A 43 -11.52 6.31 -14.97
N THR A 44 -11.89 5.16 -14.38
CA THR A 44 -12.39 3.90 -14.98
C THR A 44 -11.39 2.87 -15.54
N THR A 45 -11.40 1.71 -14.85
CA THR A 45 -11.05 0.32 -15.25
C THR A 45 -9.64 0.04 -15.81
N GLN A 46 -9.15 -1.20 -15.69
CA GLN A 46 -7.85 -1.65 -16.23
C GLN A 46 -7.90 -1.94 -17.75
N GLU A 47 -9.09 -2.05 -18.36
CA GLU A 47 -9.31 -2.18 -19.81
C GLU A 47 -8.59 -1.11 -20.68
N PRO A 48 -8.60 0.20 -20.33
CA PRO A 48 -7.84 1.21 -21.06
C PRO A 48 -6.33 0.96 -21.11
N MET A 49 -5.77 0.15 -20.22
CA MET A 49 -4.35 -0.17 -20.32
C MET A 49 -4.04 -0.95 -21.60
N ILE A 50 -4.70 -2.08 -21.83
CA ILE A 50 -4.36 -3.01 -22.92
C ILE A 50 -4.57 -2.37 -24.30
N LEU A 51 -5.65 -1.60 -24.45
CA LEU A 51 -5.92 -0.82 -25.67
C LEU A 51 -4.77 0.16 -25.95
N SER A 52 -4.24 0.83 -24.92
CA SER A 52 -3.16 1.80 -25.10
C SER A 52 -1.81 1.15 -25.45
N SER A 53 -1.46 0.00 -24.87
CA SER A 53 -0.19 -0.68 -25.19
C SER A 53 -0.20 -1.35 -26.56
N CYS A 54 -1.31 -1.99 -26.94
CA CYS A 54 -1.47 -2.57 -28.28
C CYS A 54 -1.49 -1.50 -29.38
N VAL A 55 -2.17 -0.37 -29.13
CA VAL A 55 -2.16 0.77 -30.07
C VAL A 55 -0.75 1.34 -30.19
N ALA A 56 -0.06 1.61 -29.08
CA ALA A 56 1.30 2.13 -29.12
C ALA A 56 2.27 1.18 -29.86
N ALA A 57 2.18 -0.13 -29.61
CA ALA A 57 2.94 -1.14 -30.32
C ALA A 57 2.67 -1.13 -31.84
N ALA A 58 1.41 -0.97 -32.25
CA ALA A 58 1.03 -0.87 -33.66
C ALA A 58 1.65 0.35 -34.38
N TYR A 59 1.98 1.41 -33.63
CA TYR A 59 2.66 2.61 -34.13
C TYR A 59 4.15 2.67 -33.78
N ASN A 60 4.75 1.57 -33.30
CA ASN A 60 6.14 1.50 -32.82
C ASN A 60 6.49 2.55 -31.74
N ILE A 61 5.51 2.92 -30.92
CA ILE A 61 5.68 3.84 -29.79
C ILE A 61 6.05 3.01 -28.56
N PRO A 62 7.22 3.25 -27.93
CA PRO A 62 7.59 2.56 -26.69
C PRO A 62 6.60 2.85 -25.55
N CYS A 63 6.20 1.80 -24.82
CA CYS A 63 5.32 1.90 -23.66
C CYS A 63 6.05 1.65 -22.34
N ALA A 64 5.62 2.38 -21.30
CA ALA A 64 5.97 2.11 -19.91
C ALA A 64 4.71 1.73 -19.13
N LEU A 65 4.81 0.68 -18.30
CA LEU A 65 3.82 0.28 -17.33
C LEU A 65 4.15 0.90 -15.98
N LEU A 66 3.20 1.62 -15.38
CA LEU A 66 3.26 1.97 -13.97
C LEU A 66 2.54 0.90 -13.15
N TRP A 67 3.33 0.07 -12.47
CA TRP A 67 2.88 -0.94 -11.54
C TRP A 67 2.72 -0.34 -10.13
N ILE A 68 1.52 -0.45 -9.57
CA ILE A 68 1.13 0.25 -8.34
C ILE A 68 1.14 -0.63 -7.09
N GLN A 69 1.55 -1.89 -7.22
CA GLN A 69 1.71 -2.84 -6.12
C GLN A 69 3.20 -3.09 -5.85
N ALA A 70 3.52 -3.93 -4.86
CA ALA A 70 4.89 -4.32 -4.54
C ALA A 70 5.65 -4.92 -5.74
N CYS A 71 6.99 -4.81 -5.72
CA CYS A 71 7.84 -5.58 -6.64
C CYS A 71 7.61 -7.09 -6.42
N GLY A 72 7.38 -7.50 -5.17
CA GLY A 72 6.99 -8.86 -4.82
C GLY A 72 5.76 -9.35 -5.56
N ALA A 73 4.68 -8.55 -5.59
CA ALA A 73 3.46 -8.89 -6.32
C ALA A 73 3.72 -9.02 -7.82
N TYR A 74 4.48 -8.09 -8.40
CA TYR A 74 4.88 -8.17 -9.82
C TYR A 74 5.67 -9.46 -10.11
N SER A 75 6.64 -9.81 -9.26
CA SER A 75 7.45 -11.03 -9.37
C SER A 75 6.57 -12.28 -9.34
N VAL A 76 5.64 -12.38 -8.40
CA VAL A 76 4.70 -13.51 -8.30
C VAL A 76 3.85 -13.64 -9.57
N TYR A 77 3.20 -12.56 -10.00
CA TYR A 77 2.37 -12.57 -11.19
C TYR A 77 3.15 -12.93 -12.44
N TYR A 78 4.30 -12.30 -12.65
CA TYR A 78 5.15 -12.58 -13.80
C TYR A 78 5.53 -14.05 -13.84
N ARG A 79 6.03 -14.60 -12.72
CA ARG A 79 6.51 -15.97 -12.65
C ARG A 79 5.42 -17.00 -12.88
N TYR A 80 4.22 -16.75 -12.33
CA TYR A 80 3.06 -17.61 -12.52
C TYR A 80 2.60 -17.63 -13.98
N TYR A 81 2.29 -16.47 -14.54
CA TYR A 81 1.67 -16.42 -15.87
C TYR A 81 2.66 -16.64 -17.02
N MET A 82 3.93 -16.24 -16.85
CA MET A 82 4.99 -16.54 -17.82
C MET A 82 5.61 -17.94 -17.62
N LYS A 83 5.13 -18.70 -16.62
CA LYS A 83 5.55 -20.07 -16.31
C LYS A 83 7.06 -20.21 -16.12
N THR A 84 7.70 -19.24 -15.48
CA THR A 84 9.15 -19.27 -15.21
C THR A 84 9.49 -20.04 -13.94
N ASN A 85 8.49 -20.32 -13.09
CA ASN A 85 8.63 -21.05 -11.83
C ASN A 85 7.46 -22.04 -11.67
N THR A 86 7.65 -23.01 -10.78
CA THR A 86 6.65 -24.02 -10.45
C THR A 86 5.65 -23.47 -9.43
N PHE A 87 4.37 -23.70 -9.69
CA PHE A 87 3.27 -23.45 -8.78
C PHE A 87 2.43 -24.74 -8.67
N PRO A 88 1.62 -24.90 -7.61
CA PRO A 88 0.60 -25.94 -7.56
C PRO A 88 -0.35 -25.87 -8.76
N GLU A 89 -0.94 -27.00 -9.13
CA GLU A 89 -1.68 -27.16 -10.39
C GLU A 89 -2.96 -26.31 -10.45
N ASP A 90 -3.71 -26.25 -9.36
CA ASP A 90 -5.03 -25.60 -9.29
C ASP A 90 -5.12 -24.47 -8.26
N LEU A 91 -4.11 -24.30 -7.39
CA LEU A 91 -4.12 -23.34 -6.27
C LEU A 91 -5.35 -23.48 -5.35
N GLU A 92 -5.96 -24.67 -5.27
CA GLU A 92 -7.14 -24.91 -4.42
C GLU A 92 -6.78 -25.14 -2.95
N ASP A 93 -5.70 -25.88 -2.68
CA ASP A 93 -5.23 -26.08 -1.31
C ASP A 93 -4.41 -24.89 -0.82
N LEU A 94 -5.08 -24.03 -0.04
CA LEU A 94 -4.52 -22.83 0.57
C LEU A 94 -3.33 -23.08 1.52
N ASN A 95 -3.02 -24.33 1.88
CA ASN A 95 -1.86 -24.70 2.71
C ASN A 95 -0.66 -25.20 1.87
N GLN A 96 -0.83 -25.41 0.57
CA GLN A 96 0.30 -25.77 -0.28
C GLN A 96 1.31 -24.61 -0.32
N THR A 97 2.58 -24.98 -0.38
CA THR A 97 3.66 -24.01 -0.37
C THR A 97 4.09 -23.63 -1.77
N VAL A 98 4.57 -22.40 -1.90
CA VAL A 98 5.11 -21.84 -3.14
C VAL A 98 6.46 -21.21 -2.80
N ASP A 99 7.52 -21.77 -3.37
CA ASP A 99 8.89 -21.29 -3.20
C ASP A 99 9.30 -20.47 -4.43
N LEU A 100 9.61 -19.20 -4.22
CA LEU A 100 9.96 -18.26 -5.27
C LEU A 100 11.26 -17.53 -4.92
N PRO A 101 12.10 -17.21 -5.92
CA PRO A 101 13.33 -16.47 -5.70
C PRO A 101 13.09 -15.15 -4.95
N ALA A 102 13.90 -14.90 -3.92
CA ALA A 102 13.92 -13.67 -3.12
C ALA A 102 12.60 -13.34 -2.39
N LEU A 103 11.69 -14.30 -2.26
CA LEU A 103 10.48 -14.20 -1.44
C LEU A 103 10.58 -15.18 -0.26
N PRO A 104 9.93 -14.88 0.88
CA PRO A 104 9.79 -15.87 1.95
C PRO A 104 9.00 -17.07 1.42
N LEU A 105 9.13 -18.24 2.05
CA LEU A 105 8.28 -19.38 1.73
C LEU A 105 6.81 -18.96 1.89
N LEU A 106 6.08 -18.97 0.77
CA LEU A 106 4.68 -18.57 0.71
C LEU A 106 3.79 -19.80 0.84
N GLU A 107 2.60 -19.62 1.39
CA GLU A 107 1.49 -20.53 1.18
C GLU A 107 0.61 -20.01 0.04
N VAL A 108 -0.20 -20.86 -0.58
CA VAL A 108 -1.15 -20.43 -1.62
C VAL A 108 -2.06 -19.29 -1.14
N ARG A 109 -2.44 -19.26 0.15
CA ARG A 109 -3.20 -18.15 0.75
C ARG A 109 -2.48 -16.80 0.80
N ASP A 110 -1.16 -16.80 0.66
CA ASP A 110 -0.34 -15.59 0.63
C ASP A 110 -0.22 -15.02 -0.78
N LEU A 111 -0.61 -15.78 -1.81
CA LEU A 111 -0.62 -15.29 -3.19
C LEU A 111 -1.70 -14.23 -3.37
N PRO A 112 -1.51 -13.30 -4.32
CA PRO A 112 -2.54 -12.33 -4.65
C PRO A 112 -3.87 -13.00 -4.98
N SER A 113 -4.97 -12.55 -4.35
CA SER A 113 -6.25 -13.26 -4.37
C SER A 113 -6.79 -13.49 -5.78
N PHE A 114 -6.47 -12.60 -6.73
CA PHE A 114 -6.86 -12.72 -8.14
C PHE A 114 -6.28 -13.95 -8.86
N MET A 115 -5.24 -14.57 -8.31
CA MET A 115 -4.71 -15.84 -8.82
C MET A 115 -5.50 -17.04 -8.32
N LEU A 116 -6.23 -16.89 -7.22
CA LEU A 116 -6.91 -18.00 -6.57
C LEU A 116 -8.22 -18.32 -7.30
N PRO A 117 -8.61 -19.62 -7.38
CA PRO A 117 -9.85 -20.04 -8.03
C PRO A 117 -11.10 -19.32 -7.53
N SER A 118 -11.09 -18.89 -6.26
CA SER A 118 -12.19 -18.16 -5.61
C SER A 118 -12.50 -16.78 -6.21
N SER A 119 -11.57 -16.18 -6.96
CA SER A 119 -11.77 -14.86 -7.60
C SER A 119 -12.68 -14.89 -8.84
N GLY A 120 -12.94 -16.08 -9.41
CA GLY A 120 -13.80 -16.24 -10.58
C GLY A 120 -13.16 -15.83 -11.92
N SER A 121 -13.86 -16.12 -13.02
CA SER A 121 -13.31 -16.09 -14.38
C SER A 121 -12.92 -14.70 -14.90
N ASN A 122 -13.56 -13.63 -14.42
CA ASN A 122 -13.30 -12.26 -14.92
C ASN A 122 -11.88 -11.77 -14.57
N PHE A 123 -11.36 -12.15 -13.41
CA PHE A 123 -9.99 -11.80 -13.00
C PHE A 123 -8.93 -12.61 -13.75
N ASN A 124 -9.23 -13.85 -14.14
CA ASN A 124 -8.34 -14.63 -14.99
C ASN A 124 -8.15 -13.97 -16.37
N ASN A 125 -9.21 -13.42 -16.97
CA ASN A 125 -9.10 -12.69 -18.23
C ASN A 125 -8.24 -11.43 -18.09
N LEU A 126 -8.45 -10.67 -17.01
CA LEU A 126 -7.66 -9.48 -16.68
C LEU A 126 -6.16 -9.77 -16.60
N MET A 127 -5.80 -10.92 -16.04
CA MET A 127 -4.40 -11.31 -15.89
C MET A 127 -3.79 -11.90 -17.17
N LEU A 128 -4.59 -12.55 -18.02
CA LEU A 128 -4.16 -12.90 -19.37
C LEU A 128 -3.88 -11.63 -20.20
N ASP A 129 -4.73 -10.62 -20.05
CA ASP A 129 -4.55 -9.33 -20.71
C ASP A 129 -3.30 -8.60 -20.19
N PHE A 130 -3.01 -8.70 -18.89
CA PHE A 130 -1.76 -8.21 -18.30
C PHE A 130 -0.53 -8.87 -18.95
N VAL A 131 -0.55 -10.19 -19.16
CA VAL A 131 0.54 -10.93 -19.83
C VAL A 131 0.73 -10.46 -21.26
N ASP A 132 -0.35 -10.22 -21.99
CA ASP A 132 -0.26 -9.69 -23.35
C ASP A 132 0.29 -8.25 -23.36
N CYS A 133 -0.10 -7.42 -22.39
CA CYS A 133 0.47 -6.09 -22.21
C CYS A 133 1.99 -6.13 -21.97
N LEU A 134 2.47 -7.03 -21.10
CA LEU A 134 3.89 -7.15 -20.76
C LEU A 134 4.81 -7.49 -21.94
N LYS A 135 4.28 -8.12 -22.99
CA LYS A 135 5.02 -8.38 -24.24
C LYS A 135 5.40 -7.09 -24.97
N ASN A 136 4.54 -6.08 -24.86
CA ASN A 136 4.65 -4.81 -25.61
C ASN A 136 5.23 -3.67 -24.77
N VAL A 137 5.23 -3.79 -23.45
CA VAL A 137 5.81 -2.79 -22.54
C VAL A 137 7.33 -2.88 -22.56
N LYS A 138 8.01 -1.74 -22.73
CA LYS A 138 9.48 -1.67 -22.67
C LYS A 138 10.00 -1.48 -21.25
N TRP A 139 9.30 -0.69 -20.44
CA TRP A 139 9.71 -0.34 -19.08
C TRP A 139 8.63 -0.68 -18.06
N VAL A 140 9.00 -1.30 -16.94
CA VAL A 140 8.11 -1.55 -15.81
C VAL A 140 8.54 -0.66 -14.66
N LEU A 141 7.86 0.46 -14.51
CA LEU A 141 8.05 1.41 -13.43
C LEU A 141 7.24 0.94 -12.22
N VAL A 142 7.82 0.89 -11.03
CA VAL A 142 7.12 0.43 -9.82
C VAL A 142 7.13 1.52 -8.75
N ASN A 143 6.00 1.70 -8.06
CA ASN A 143 5.91 2.49 -6.84
C ASN A 143 6.61 1.77 -5.66
N SER A 144 7.92 1.65 -5.72
CA SER A 144 8.79 1.10 -4.68
C SER A 144 10.20 1.70 -4.86
N PHE A 145 11.13 1.40 -3.96
CA PHE A 145 12.52 1.82 -4.07
C PHE A 145 13.47 0.63 -3.90
N TYR A 146 14.65 0.72 -4.50
CA TYR A 146 15.58 -0.42 -4.60
C TYR A 146 15.93 -1.01 -3.24
N GLU A 147 16.22 -0.17 -2.26
CA GLU A 147 16.65 -0.57 -0.92
C GLU A 147 15.54 -1.28 -0.11
N LEU A 148 14.26 -1.17 -0.52
CA LEU A 148 13.14 -1.85 0.14
C LEU A 148 13.02 -3.31 -0.30
N GLU A 149 13.18 -3.56 -1.61
CA GLU A 149 12.88 -4.85 -2.25
C GLU A 149 14.06 -5.37 -3.12
N SER A 150 15.30 -5.00 -2.76
CA SER A 150 16.50 -5.23 -3.59
C SER A 150 16.65 -6.66 -4.10
N GLU A 151 16.55 -7.66 -3.22
CA GLU A 151 16.65 -9.07 -3.62
C GLU A 151 15.57 -9.48 -4.63
N ILE A 152 14.33 -9.00 -4.44
CA ILE A 152 13.21 -9.28 -5.35
C ILE A 152 13.47 -8.64 -6.71
N ILE A 153 13.92 -7.37 -6.71
CA ILE A 153 14.24 -6.62 -7.93
C ILE A 153 15.37 -7.31 -8.70
N ASP A 154 16.44 -7.69 -8.00
CA ASP A 154 17.58 -8.38 -8.60
C ASP A 154 17.18 -9.75 -9.16
N SER A 155 16.26 -10.47 -8.49
CA SER A 155 15.75 -11.76 -8.99
C SER A 155 15.01 -11.67 -10.34
N MET A 156 14.60 -10.47 -10.74
CA MET A 156 13.84 -10.19 -11.95
C MET A 156 14.71 -9.61 -13.09
N SER A 157 16.01 -9.40 -12.87
CA SER A 157 16.92 -8.78 -13.85
C SER A 157 17.04 -9.57 -15.16
N ASP A 158 17.06 -10.90 -15.07
CA ASP A 158 17.17 -11.81 -16.23
C ASP A 158 15.80 -12.16 -16.83
N LEU A 159 14.71 -11.65 -16.23
CA LEU A 159 13.34 -11.84 -16.67
C LEU A 159 12.82 -10.56 -17.33
N LYS A 160 11.90 -9.86 -16.66
CA LYS A 160 11.43 -8.54 -17.03
C LYS A 160 11.89 -7.55 -15.96
N PRO A 161 12.95 -6.78 -16.22
CA PRO A 161 13.51 -5.86 -15.24
C PRO A 161 12.47 -4.89 -14.69
N ILE A 162 12.53 -4.72 -13.37
CA ILE A 162 11.74 -3.76 -12.62
C ILE A 162 12.57 -2.48 -12.46
N ILE A 163 11.93 -1.32 -12.61
CA ILE A 163 12.54 0.00 -12.41
C ILE A 163 11.80 0.69 -11.27
N PRO A 164 12.28 0.57 -10.02
CA PRO A 164 11.68 1.26 -8.89
C PRO A 164 11.86 2.77 -9.04
N ILE A 165 10.75 3.51 -8.98
CA ILE A 165 10.74 4.97 -9.07
C ILE A 165 10.05 5.61 -7.87
N GLY A 166 9.67 4.84 -6.86
CA GLY A 166 8.97 5.30 -5.67
C GLY A 166 9.91 5.66 -4.52
N SER A 167 9.40 5.95 -3.33
CA SER A 167 7.97 5.96 -2.98
C SER A 167 7.23 7.15 -3.60
N LEU A 168 6.11 6.89 -4.30
CA LEU A 168 5.20 7.88 -4.89
C LEU A 168 4.19 8.40 -3.86
N VAL A 169 4.69 8.86 -2.71
CA VAL A 169 3.89 9.51 -1.65
C VAL A 169 3.83 11.02 -1.85
N SER A 170 2.97 11.71 -1.10
CA SER A 170 2.94 13.16 -1.16
C SER A 170 4.28 13.79 -0.75
N PRO A 171 4.63 14.97 -1.33
CA PRO A 171 5.76 15.79 -0.90
C PRO A 171 5.82 16.06 0.61
N PHE A 172 4.66 16.15 1.27
CA PHE A 172 4.56 16.42 2.72
C PHE A 172 5.27 15.34 3.54
N LEU A 173 5.07 14.06 3.21
CA LEU A 173 5.74 12.95 3.91
C LEU A 173 7.27 12.97 3.77
N LEU A 174 7.76 13.64 2.73
CA LEU A 174 9.19 13.81 2.44
C LEU A 174 9.77 15.11 3.04
N GLY A 175 8.95 15.89 3.74
CA GLY A 175 9.37 17.12 4.42
C GLY A 175 9.31 18.38 3.56
N ALA A 176 8.55 18.37 2.46
CA ALA A 176 8.19 19.61 1.77
C ALA A 176 7.17 20.42 2.59
N ASP A 177 7.26 21.74 2.52
CA ASP A 177 6.27 22.64 3.12
C ASP A 177 4.88 22.35 2.55
N GLU A 178 3.84 22.36 3.39
CA GLU A 178 2.44 22.16 2.98
C GLU A 178 2.07 23.22 1.92
N ASP A 179 1.79 22.78 0.69
CA ASP A 179 1.03 23.62 -0.23
C ASP A 179 -0.43 23.59 0.26
N LYS A 180 -0.97 24.75 0.64
CA LYS A 180 -2.28 24.92 1.28
C LYS A 180 -3.47 24.66 0.33
N THR A 181 -3.28 23.84 -0.69
CA THR A 181 -4.13 23.74 -1.89
C THR A 181 -4.89 22.41 -2.01
N LEU A 182 -4.70 21.45 -1.10
CA LEU A 182 -5.52 20.23 -1.09
C LEU A 182 -6.83 20.48 -0.32
N ASP A 183 -7.87 20.75 -1.10
CA ASP A 183 -9.23 21.15 -0.72
C ASP A 183 -9.87 20.33 0.41
N GLU A 184 -10.25 21.04 1.46
CA GLU A 184 -11.03 20.63 2.65
C GLU A 184 -12.51 20.28 2.36
N LYS A 185 -12.82 19.70 1.20
CA LYS A 185 -14.21 19.46 0.79
C LYS A 185 -14.52 18.00 0.63
N ASN A 186 -14.92 17.36 1.73
CA ASN A 186 -16.07 16.45 1.82
C ASN A 186 -16.28 16.06 3.28
N LEU A 187 -16.83 16.99 4.06
CA LEU A 187 -17.22 16.82 5.45
C LEU A 187 -18.73 16.67 5.49
N ASP A 188 -19.23 15.53 5.95
CA ASP A 188 -20.43 15.52 6.79
C ASP A 188 -20.56 14.24 7.62
N LEU A 189 -20.73 14.49 8.92
CA LEU A 189 -20.86 13.61 10.08
C LEU A 189 -19.56 12.94 10.52
N TRP A 190 -19.28 13.00 11.84
CA TRP A 190 -18.01 12.63 12.52
C TRP A 190 -16.93 13.72 12.48
N ARG A 191 -16.22 13.89 13.61
CA ARG A 191 -15.32 15.01 13.92
C ARG A 191 -14.46 15.42 12.71
N SER A 192 -14.51 16.70 12.33
CA SER A 192 -13.77 17.24 11.17
C SER A 192 -12.28 16.92 11.24
N ASP A 193 -11.57 16.88 10.10
CA ASP A 193 -10.13 16.57 10.01
C ASP A 193 -9.29 17.31 11.07
N GLY A 194 -9.66 18.54 11.42
CA GLY A 194 -8.99 19.35 12.44
C GLY A 194 -9.14 18.85 13.89
N ASP A 195 -10.17 18.06 14.21
CA ASP A 195 -10.44 17.62 15.57
C ASP A 195 -9.72 16.32 15.94
N CYS A 196 -9.49 15.42 14.97
CA CYS A 196 -8.68 14.22 15.21
C CYS A 196 -7.20 14.57 15.43
N MET A 197 -6.67 15.54 14.67
CA MET A 197 -5.29 16.02 14.84
C MET A 197 -5.12 16.74 16.18
N LYS A 198 -6.05 17.61 16.59
CA LYS A 198 -6.02 18.24 17.93
C LYS A 198 -6.06 17.21 19.05
N TRP A 199 -6.83 16.13 18.88
CA TRP A 199 -6.84 15.06 19.86
C TRP A 199 -5.47 14.37 19.92
N LEU A 200 -4.85 14.05 18.77
CA LEU A 200 -3.49 13.51 18.71
C LEU A 200 -2.46 14.42 19.39
N ASP A 201 -2.57 15.74 19.26
CA ASP A 201 -1.68 16.73 19.91
C ASP A 201 -1.71 16.62 21.46
N THR A 202 -2.78 16.09 22.02
CA THR A 202 -2.92 15.88 23.49
C THR A 202 -2.38 14.54 23.98
N GLN A 203 -2.02 13.63 23.06
CA GLN A 203 -1.59 12.28 23.40
C GLN A 203 -0.08 12.23 23.68
N ALA A 204 0.33 11.25 24.47
CA ALA A 204 1.75 11.01 24.70
C ALA A 204 2.43 10.49 23.43
N ARG A 205 3.77 10.61 23.37
CA ARG A 205 4.55 10.07 22.26
C ARG A 205 4.39 8.55 22.20
N SER A 206 4.14 8.02 21.01
CA SER A 206 4.01 6.58 20.77
C SER A 206 3.01 5.88 21.71
N SER A 207 1.85 6.50 21.94
CA SER A 207 0.78 5.96 22.80
C SER A 207 -0.54 5.66 22.08
N VAL A 208 -0.64 5.94 20.77
CA VAL A 208 -1.89 5.82 20.02
C VAL A 208 -1.78 4.73 18.95
N VAL A 209 -2.68 3.75 19.01
CA VAL A 209 -2.87 2.75 17.94
C VAL A 209 -3.72 3.38 16.83
N TYR A 210 -3.16 3.51 15.63
CA TYR A 210 -3.92 3.91 14.45
C TYR A 210 -4.55 2.67 13.80
N ILE A 211 -5.84 2.72 13.48
CA ILE A 211 -6.58 1.60 12.88
C ILE A 211 -7.29 2.11 11.62
N SER A 212 -6.92 1.56 10.47
CA SER A 212 -7.53 1.90 9.18
C SER A 212 -7.36 0.76 8.19
N PHE A 213 -8.44 0.42 7.51
CA PHE A 213 -8.48 -0.70 6.57
C PHE A 213 -8.81 -0.27 5.14
N GLY A 214 -8.57 1.00 4.82
CA GLY A 214 -8.75 1.56 3.50
C GLY A 214 -10.21 1.72 3.07
N SER A 215 -10.39 2.12 1.80
CA SER A 215 -11.68 2.56 1.27
C SER A 215 -12.55 1.44 0.69
N LEU A 216 -12.01 0.23 0.50
CA LEU A 216 -12.70 -0.85 -0.23
C LEU A 216 -13.24 -1.96 0.68
N LEU A 217 -12.69 -2.12 1.88
CA LEU A 217 -13.01 -3.24 2.75
C LEU A 217 -14.24 -2.98 3.62
N LYS A 218 -15.11 -3.99 3.71
CA LYS A 218 -16.17 -4.05 4.71
C LYS A 218 -15.82 -5.14 5.71
N TRP A 219 -15.71 -4.78 6.97
CA TRP A 219 -15.42 -5.72 8.05
C TRP A 219 -16.70 -6.31 8.62
N SER A 220 -16.63 -7.56 9.07
CA SER A 220 -17.74 -8.19 9.77
C SER A 220 -17.92 -7.56 11.15
N GLU A 221 -19.15 -7.59 11.67
CA GLU A 221 -19.44 -7.11 13.03
C GLU A 221 -18.57 -7.80 14.09
N ASN A 222 -18.28 -9.09 13.91
CA ASN A 222 -17.42 -9.87 14.81
C ASN A 222 -15.98 -9.36 14.84
N GLN A 223 -15.43 -8.96 13.68
CA GLN A 223 -14.07 -8.42 13.58
C GLN A 223 -13.99 -7.06 14.27
N VAL A 224 -14.95 -6.16 14.00
CA VAL A 224 -15.04 -4.85 14.66
C VAL A 224 -15.19 -5.02 16.18
N LYS A 225 -16.09 -5.89 16.62
CA LYS A 225 -16.30 -6.17 18.04
C LYS A 225 -15.04 -6.72 18.72
N SER A 226 -14.32 -7.61 18.06
CA SER A 226 -13.10 -8.20 18.63
C SER A 226 -11.99 -7.18 18.78
N ILE A 227 -11.79 -6.32 17.78
CA ILE A 227 -10.83 -5.22 17.85
C ILE A 227 -11.23 -4.23 18.96
N ALA A 228 -12.49 -3.79 18.98
CA ALA A 228 -12.95 -2.84 20.00
C ALA A 228 -12.85 -3.41 21.43
N THR A 229 -13.14 -4.70 21.62
CA THR A 229 -13.00 -5.36 22.92
C THR A 229 -11.53 -5.45 23.35
N ALA A 230 -10.63 -5.81 22.43
CA ALA A 230 -9.19 -5.84 22.70
C ALA A 230 -8.64 -4.46 23.09
N MET A 231 -9.05 -3.41 22.35
CA MET A 231 -8.67 -2.03 22.68
C MET A 231 -9.15 -1.64 24.08
N ARG A 232 -10.38 -2.00 24.45
CA ARG A 232 -10.90 -1.72 25.80
C ARG A 232 -10.12 -2.44 26.89
N ASN A 233 -9.87 -3.74 26.71
CA ASN A 233 -9.16 -4.56 27.67
C ASN A 233 -7.72 -4.07 27.90
N ARG A 234 -7.05 -3.66 26.83
CA ARG A 234 -5.68 -3.11 26.89
C ARG A 234 -5.63 -1.70 27.46
N GLY A 235 -6.71 -0.93 27.33
CA GLY A 235 -6.74 0.48 27.73
C GLY A 235 -5.89 1.39 26.85
N ASP A 236 -5.42 0.89 25.69
CA ASP A 236 -4.64 1.66 24.73
C ASP A 236 -5.50 2.76 24.10
N SER A 237 -4.91 3.93 23.89
CA SER A 237 -5.55 4.99 23.12
C SER A 237 -5.58 4.64 21.64
N PHE A 238 -6.68 4.98 20.94
CA PHE A 238 -6.80 4.68 19.51
C PHE A 238 -7.37 5.83 18.68
N LEU A 239 -6.97 5.85 17.42
CA LEU A 239 -7.64 6.58 16.36
C LEU A 239 -8.08 5.56 15.32
N TRP A 240 -9.40 5.40 15.15
CA TRP A 240 -9.96 4.41 14.25
C TRP A 240 -10.77 5.07 13.13
N VAL A 241 -10.35 4.80 11.89
CA VAL A 241 -11.14 5.11 10.68
C VAL A 241 -12.11 3.95 10.42
N ILE A 242 -13.40 4.18 10.63
CA ILE A 242 -14.47 3.21 10.34
C ILE A 242 -15.70 3.91 9.78
N ARG A 243 -16.31 3.33 8.75
CA ARG A 243 -17.44 3.97 8.07
C ARG A 243 -18.75 3.72 8.82
N PRO A 244 -19.72 4.65 8.80
CA PRO A 244 -20.99 4.48 9.50
C PRO A 244 -21.76 3.20 9.11
N LYS A 245 -21.60 2.73 7.87
CA LYS A 245 -22.23 1.50 7.38
C LYS A 245 -21.59 0.21 7.90
N GLU A 246 -20.40 0.30 8.48
CA GLU A 246 -19.66 -0.80 9.11
C GLU A 246 -19.93 -0.85 10.62
N ILE A 247 -20.51 0.22 11.18
CA ILE A 247 -20.97 0.31 12.56
C ILE A 247 -22.42 -0.20 12.62
N ALA A 248 -22.60 -1.49 12.87
CA ALA A 248 -23.92 -2.05 13.18
C ALA A 248 -24.36 -1.66 14.62
N GLN A 249 -25.56 -2.08 15.03
CA GLN A 249 -26.14 -1.76 16.35
C GLN A 249 -25.36 -2.30 17.56
N ASN A 250 -24.25 -3.02 17.36
CA ASN A 250 -23.50 -3.73 18.41
C ASN A 250 -22.12 -3.10 18.76
N VAL A 251 -21.90 -1.83 18.42
CA VAL A 251 -20.63 -1.13 18.73
C VAL A 251 -20.72 -0.18 19.93
N ASP A 252 -21.66 -0.44 20.85
CA ASP A 252 -21.81 0.31 22.11
C ASP A 252 -20.49 0.48 22.85
N ILE A 253 -19.66 -0.57 22.86
CA ILE A 253 -18.33 -0.58 23.47
C ILE A 253 -17.41 0.51 22.89
N LEU A 254 -17.45 0.76 21.58
CA LEU A 254 -16.63 1.78 20.92
C LEU A 254 -17.16 3.18 21.24
N HIS A 255 -18.48 3.35 21.29
CA HIS A 255 -19.10 4.61 21.70
C HIS A 255 -18.77 4.96 23.15
N GLU A 256 -18.83 4.01 24.06
CA GLU A 256 -18.45 4.19 25.46
C GLU A 256 -16.97 4.60 25.58
N MET A 257 -16.04 3.90 24.92
CA MET A 257 -14.62 4.26 24.92
C MET A 257 -14.36 5.68 24.40
N VAL A 258 -15.07 6.11 23.35
CA VAL A 258 -14.97 7.49 22.83
C VAL A 258 -15.50 8.51 23.83
N GLN A 259 -16.59 8.22 24.54
CA GLN A 259 -17.15 9.09 25.58
C GLN A 259 -16.25 9.18 26.81
N GLU A 260 -15.60 8.07 27.17
CA GLU A 260 -14.59 7.98 28.24
C GLU A 260 -13.27 8.66 27.84
N GLY A 261 -13.12 9.07 26.58
CA GLY A 261 -11.95 9.77 26.07
C GLY A 261 -10.76 8.86 25.73
N GLN A 262 -10.96 7.54 25.70
CA GLN A 262 -9.93 6.57 25.35
C GLN A 262 -9.48 6.70 23.90
N GLY A 263 -10.40 7.02 22.98
CA GLY A 263 -10.06 7.10 21.55
C GLY A 263 -10.97 8.02 20.75
N VAL A 264 -10.64 8.15 19.47
CA VAL A 264 -11.43 8.89 18.48
C VAL A 264 -11.78 7.97 17.31
N VAL A 265 -13.02 8.09 16.85
CA VAL A 265 -13.53 7.42 15.66
C VAL A 265 -13.88 8.47 14.61
N ILE A 266 -13.39 8.26 13.39
CA ILE A 266 -13.67 9.12 12.22
C ILE A 266 -14.07 8.27 11.01
N GLU A 267 -14.82 8.83 10.08
CA GLU A 267 -15.19 8.14 8.83
C GLU A 267 -14.08 8.20 7.79
N TRP A 268 -13.36 9.32 7.76
CA TRP A 268 -12.20 9.57 6.91
C TRP A 268 -11.26 10.52 7.64
N GLY A 269 -9.97 10.50 7.30
CA GLY A 269 -9.00 11.43 7.88
C GLY A 269 -7.73 11.55 7.08
N PRO A 270 -6.88 12.54 7.40
CA PRO A 270 -5.63 12.80 6.69
C PRO A 270 -4.57 11.76 7.07
N GLN A 271 -4.65 10.54 6.52
CA GLN A 271 -3.82 9.39 6.90
C GLN A 271 -2.32 9.72 6.94
N GLU A 272 -1.80 10.44 5.94
CA GLU A 272 -0.40 10.87 5.90
C GLU A 272 0.00 11.72 7.13
N ARG A 273 -0.87 12.64 7.56
CA ARG A 273 -0.66 13.49 8.74
C ARG A 273 -0.77 12.69 10.03
N ILE A 274 -1.73 11.77 10.10
CA ILE A 274 -1.93 10.87 11.23
C ILE A 274 -0.69 9.99 11.41
N LEU A 275 -0.26 9.27 10.38
CA LEU A 275 0.93 8.40 10.41
C LEU A 275 2.23 9.17 10.72
N SER A 276 2.31 10.44 10.32
CA SER A 276 3.45 11.31 10.64
C SER A 276 3.43 11.83 12.09
N HIS A 277 2.32 11.68 12.81
CA HIS A 277 2.16 12.25 14.14
C HIS A 277 2.96 11.47 15.19
N VAL A 278 3.64 12.18 16.09
CA VAL A 278 4.55 11.60 17.11
C VAL A 278 3.84 10.70 18.12
N ALA A 279 2.52 10.84 18.26
CA ALA A 279 1.72 10.02 19.16
C ALA A 279 1.46 8.60 18.64
N ILE A 280 1.59 8.36 17.32
CA ILE A 280 1.32 7.03 16.76
C ILE A 280 2.36 6.02 17.26
N SER A 281 1.88 4.92 17.82
CA SER A 281 2.68 3.79 18.32
C SER A 281 2.83 2.72 17.23
N CYS A 282 1.73 2.34 16.61
CA CYS A 282 1.65 1.37 15.52
C CYS A 282 0.42 1.61 14.64
N PHE A 283 0.41 0.96 13.48
CA PHE A 283 -0.70 0.99 12.53
C PHE A 283 -1.28 -0.41 12.30
N VAL A 284 -2.53 -0.61 12.69
CA VAL A 284 -3.34 -1.77 12.31
C VAL A 284 -3.90 -1.54 10.91
N THR A 285 -3.41 -2.30 9.93
CA THR A 285 -3.65 -2.05 8.52
C THR A 285 -4.06 -3.30 7.75
N HIS A 286 -4.89 -3.08 6.73
CA HIS A 286 -5.21 -4.06 5.69
C HIS A 286 -4.04 -4.38 4.75
N CYS A 287 -2.90 -3.70 4.87
CA CYS A 287 -1.67 -3.93 4.09
C CYS A 287 -1.71 -3.47 2.63
N GLY A 288 -2.72 -2.71 2.18
CA GLY A 288 -2.73 -2.16 0.81
C GLY A 288 -1.48 -1.33 0.52
N TRP A 289 -0.91 -1.49 -0.68
CA TRP A 289 0.45 -1.03 -0.99
C TRP A 289 0.67 0.48 -0.81
N ASN A 290 -0.33 1.32 -1.11
CA ASN A 290 -0.23 2.77 -0.88
C ASN A 290 -0.09 3.09 0.63
N SER A 291 -0.90 2.47 1.47
CA SER A 291 -0.80 2.62 2.93
C SER A 291 0.52 2.05 3.46
N THR A 292 1.00 0.95 2.87
CA THR A 292 2.33 0.38 3.16
C THR A 292 3.45 1.38 2.83
N MET A 293 3.40 2.07 1.70
CA MET A 293 4.35 3.11 1.32
C MET A 293 4.34 4.30 2.29
N GLU A 294 3.16 4.83 2.63
CA GLU A 294 3.04 5.90 3.63
C GLU A 294 3.61 5.48 4.99
N THR A 295 3.37 4.23 5.39
CA THR A 295 3.87 3.65 6.64
C THR A 295 5.40 3.52 6.66
N VAL A 296 5.98 3.04 5.56
CA VAL A 296 7.43 2.92 5.39
C VAL A 296 8.09 4.30 5.45
N VAL A 297 7.52 5.30 4.77
CA VAL A 297 8.05 6.67 4.76
C VAL A 297 7.88 7.38 6.11
N THR A 298 6.84 7.04 6.87
CA THR A 298 6.61 7.60 8.21
C THR A 298 7.39 6.87 9.30
N GLY A 299 7.81 5.62 9.06
CA GLY A 299 8.61 4.80 9.97
C GLY A 299 7.80 4.23 11.12
N VAL A 300 6.54 3.85 10.85
CA VAL A 300 5.59 3.32 11.83
C VAL A 300 5.54 1.79 11.75
N PRO A 301 5.69 1.05 12.86
CA PRO A 301 5.48 -0.40 12.88
C PRO A 301 4.02 -0.80 12.63
N VAL A 302 3.79 -2.01 12.13
CA VAL A 302 2.46 -2.46 11.70
C VAL A 302 1.95 -3.69 12.44
N VAL A 303 0.63 -3.72 12.61
CA VAL A 303 -0.12 -4.97 12.75
C VAL A 303 -0.83 -5.22 11.43
N ALA A 304 -0.33 -6.21 10.69
CA ALA A 304 -0.83 -6.58 9.37
C ALA A 304 -2.07 -7.48 9.49
N TYR A 305 -3.20 -7.02 8.98
CA TYR A 305 -4.44 -7.79 8.93
C TYR A 305 -5.05 -7.76 7.51
N PRO A 306 -4.45 -8.53 6.58
CA PRO A 306 -4.79 -8.48 5.16
C PRO A 306 -6.14 -9.11 4.86
N SER A 307 -6.75 -8.73 3.73
CA SER A 307 -8.02 -9.28 3.28
C SER A 307 -7.98 -9.84 1.85
N TRP A 308 -7.65 -9.04 0.84
CA TRP A 308 -7.77 -9.42 -0.58
C TRP A 308 -6.74 -8.72 -1.47
N ILE A 309 -6.76 -9.02 -2.78
CA ILE A 309 -5.78 -8.56 -3.77
C ILE A 309 -4.38 -9.02 -3.36
N ASP A 310 -3.41 -8.12 -3.33
CA ASP A 310 -2.01 -8.27 -2.96
C ASP A 310 -1.79 -8.21 -1.45
N GLN A 311 -2.78 -7.80 -0.67
CA GLN A 311 -2.64 -7.61 0.77
C GLN A 311 -2.07 -8.84 1.52
N PRO A 312 -2.47 -10.10 1.21
CA PRO A 312 -1.87 -11.26 1.86
C PRO A 312 -0.36 -11.36 1.62
N LEU A 313 0.09 -11.04 0.40
CA LEU A 313 1.50 -11.01 0.04
C LEU A 313 2.22 -9.83 0.70
N ASP A 314 1.61 -8.64 0.67
CA ASP A 314 2.15 -7.45 1.32
C ASP A 314 2.31 -7.64 2.82
N ALA A 315 1.41 -8.39 3.47
CA ALA A 315 1.56 -8.79 4.86
C ALA A 315 2.80 -9.68 5.08
N ARG A 316 3.13 -10.59 4.15
CA ARG A 316 4.39 -11.35 4.20
C ARG A 316 5.60 -10.44 3.99
N LEU A 317 5.52 -9.48 3.09
CA LEU A 317 6.60 -8.51 2.89
C LEU A 317 6.83 -7.66 4.16
N LEU A 318 5.78 -7.09 4.75
CA LEU A 318 5.85 -6.28 5.97
C LEU A 318 6.47 -7.02 7.16
N VAL A 319 6.14 -8.30 7.31
CA VAL A 319 6.53 -9.13 8.47
C VAL A 319 7.88 -9.82 8.23
N ASP A 320 8.00 -10.58 7.14
CA ASP A 320 9.10 -11.51 6.93
C ASP A 320 10.28 -10.88 6.18
N VAL A 321 10.04 -9.85 5.36
CA VAL A 321 11.09 -9.19 4.56
C VAL A 321 11.50 -7.85 5.17
N PHE A 322 10.52 -6.98 5.44
CA PHE A 322 10.77 -5.65 5.97
C PHE A 322 11.03 -5.67 7.47
N GLY A 323 10.46 -6.65 8.19
CA GLY A 323 10.69 -6.82 9.63
C GLY A 323 10.10 -5.69 10.48
N ILE A 324 8.98 -5.10 10.06
CA ILE A 324 8.37 -3.94 10.73
C ILE A 324 7.02 -4.23 11.36
N GLY A 325 6.60 -5.49 11.43
CA GLY A 325 5.31 -5.81 12.01
C GLY A 325 5.08 -7.28 12.30
N VAL A 326 3.85 -7.56 12.73
CA VAL A 326 3.33 -8.91 12.97
C VAL A 326 2.03 -9.09 12.20
N ARG A 327 1.72 -10.33 11.80
CA ARG A 327 0.47 -10.66 11.12
C ARG A 327 -0.58 -11.13 12.12
N MET A 328 -1.72 -10.44 12.12
CA MET A 328 -2.94 -10.84 12.80
C MET A 328 -3.65 -11.92 11.99
N ARG A 329 -4.13 -12.97 12.65
CA ARG A 329 -4.76 -14.13 11.98
C ARG A 329 -6.13 -14.44 12.56
N ASN A 330 -7.03 -14.92 11.72
CA ASN A 330 -8.26 -15.52 12.22
C ASN A 330 -7.97 -16.89 12.82
N ASP A 331 -8.83 -17.33 13.74
CA ASP A 331 -8.77 -18.67 14.30
C ASP A 331 -8.95 -19.72 13.21
N ALA A 332 -8.13 -20.76 13.25
CA ALA A 332 -8.10 -21.78 12.21
C ALA A 332 -9.34 -22.70 12.22
N VAL A 333 -10.11 -22.73 13.32
CA VAL A 333 -11.25 -23.62 13.49
C VAL A 333 -12.54 -22.96 13.02
N ASP A 334 -12.84 -21.75 13.50
CA ASP A 334 -14.09 -21.06 13.17
C ASP A 334 -13.92 -19.88 12.20
N GLY A 335 -12.68 -19.52 11.84
CA GLY A 335 -12.40 -18.47 10.86
C GLY A 335 -12.64 -17.06 11.40
N GLU A 336 -12.90 -16.90 12.70
CA GLU A 336 -13.19 -15.61 13.32
C GLU A 336 -11.94 -14.98 13.95
N LEU A 337 -11.89 -13.65 13.95
CA LEU A 337 -10.87 -12.90 14.67
C LEU A 337 -11.12 -12.99 16.18
N LYS A 338 -10.10 -13.40 16.96
CA LYS A 338 -10.20 -13.49 18.42
C LYS A 338 -9.65 -12.24 19.08
N VAL A 339 -10.30 -11.82 20.17
CA VAL A 339 -9.85 -10.70 21.02
C VAL A 339 -8.39 -10.91 21.46
N ALA A 340 -8.06 -12.10 21.96
CA ALA A 340 -6.70 -12.43 22.42
C ALA A 340 -5.63 -12.31 21.31
N GLU A 341 -6.00 -12.56 20.05
CA GLU A 341 -5.08 -12.40 18.93
C GLU A 341 -4.81 -10.93 18.61
N VAL A 342 -5.84 -10.09 18.66
CA VAL A 342 -5.68 -8.63 18.52
C VAL A 342 -4.79 -8.09 19.63
N GLU A 343 -5.06 -8.50 20.88
CA GLU A 343 -4.28 -8.08 22.04
C GLU A 343 -2.81 -8.47 21.91
N ARG A 344 -2.55 -9.74 21.56
CA ARG A 344 -1.20 -10.28 21.34
C ARG A 344 -0.46 -9.51 20.24
N CYS A 345 -1.13 -9.20 19.13
CA CYS A 345 -0.50 -8.50 18.02
C CYS A 345 -0.14 -7.06 18.34
N ILE A 346 -1.05 -6.32 18.99
CA ILE A 346 -0.78 -4.95 19.42
C ILE A 346 0.36 -4.95 20.43
N GLU A 347 0.29 -5.82 21.46
CA GLU A 347 1.36 -5.97 22.46
C GLU A 347 2.71 -6.24 21.81
N ALA A 348 2.78 -7.19 20.88
CA ALA A 348 4.03 -7.56 20.23
C ALA A 348 4.72 -6.39 19.52
N VAL A 349 3.94 -5.44 19.00
CA VAL A 349 4.44 -4.29 18.23
C VAL A 349 4.73 -3.08 19.11
N THR A 350 4.03 -2.91 20.23
CA THR A 350 4.17 -1.74 21.11
C THR A 350 5.14 -1.99 22.28
N GLU A 351 5.02 -3.15 22.93
CA GLU A 351 5.60 -3.46 24.25
C GLU A 351 6.39 -4.79 24.25
N GLY A 352 6.19 -5.63 23.25
CA GLY A 352 6.77 -6.96 23.15
C GLY A 352 8.29 -6.97 22.96
N LEU A 353 8.88 -8.15 23.13
CA LEU A 353 10.35 -8.32 23.07
C LEU A 353 10.98 -7.86 21.75
N SER A 354 10.26 -7.98 20.63
CA SER A 354 10.71 -7.55 19.30
C SER A 354 10.24 -6.14 18.92
N ALA A 355 9.49 -5.45 19.77
CA ALA A 355 8.92 -4.13 19.46
C ALA A 355 10.01 -3.10 19.13
N GLU A 356 11.11 -3.10 19.90
CA GLU A 356 12.20 -2.14 19.65
C GLU A 356 12.96 -2.45 18.36
N ASP A 357 13.15 -3.72 18.01
CA ASP A 357 13.75 -4.10 16.74
C ASP A 357 12.89 -3.68 15.55
N MET A 358 11.56 -3.89 15.63
CA MET A 358 10.61 -3.42 14.60
C MET A 358 10.61 -1.89 14.49
N ARG A 359 10.64 -1.15 15.61
CA ARG A 359 10.77 0.32 15.61
C ARG A 359 12.08 0.79 15.01
N ARG A 360 13.20 0.11 15.30
CA ARG A 360 14.51 0.42 14.70
C ARG A 360 14.44 0.21 13.20
N ARG A 361 13.90 -0.93 12.77
CA ARG A 361 13.81 -1.29 11.36
C ARG A 361 12.90 -0.35 10.56
N ALA A 362 11.76 0.05 11.12
CA ALA A 362 10.89 1.05 10.52
C ALA A 362 11.59 2.42 10.34
N ARG A 363 12.42 2.84 11.31
CA ARG A 363 13.24 4.06 11.20
C ARG A 363 14.31 3.96 10.11
N GLU A 364 14.96 2.81 9.98
CA GLU A 364 15.95 2.57 8.92
C GLU A 364 15.31 2.64 7.54
N LEU A 365 14.14 2.00 7.37
CA LEU A 365 13.39 2.02 6.11
C LEU A 365 12.90 3.42 5.75
N LYS A 366 12.42 4.19 6.74
CA LYS A 366 12.11 5.61 6.56
C LYS A 366 13.30 6.41 6.03
N GLN A 367 14.48 6.18 6.59
CA GLN A 367 15.69 6.86 6.13
C GLN A 367 16.09 6.41 4.72
N ALA A 368 15.98 5.11 4.41
CA ALA A 368 16.26 4.57 3.08
C ALA A 368 15.31 5.16 2.03
N ALA A 369 14.00 5.25 2.32
CA ALA A 369 13.03 5.86 1.42
C ALA A 369 13.37 7.32 1.09
N ARG A 370 13.78 8.10 2.09
CA ARG A 370 14.24 9.49 1.88
C ARG A 370 15.51 9.56 1.05
N SER A 371 16.46 8.67 1.31
CA SER A 371 17.72 8.60 0.56
C SER A 371 17.52 8.19 -0.90
N ALA A 372 16.60 7.27 -1.18
CA ALA A 372 16.26 6.83 -2.53
C ALA A 372 15.67 7.96 -3.40
N LEU A 373 14.88 8.84 -2.78
CA LEU A 373 14.20 9.96 -3.44
C LEU A 373 15.05 11.25 -3.51
N ALA A 374 16.08 11.36 -2.69
CA ALA A 374 16.98 12.51 -2.70
C ALA A 374 17.73 12.63 -4.05
N PRO A 375 18.24 13.82 -4.43
CA PRO A 375 19.07 13.97 -5.62
C PRO A 375 20.26 12.98 -5.60
N GLY A 376 20.38 12.17 -6.66
CA GLY A 376 21.38 11.10 -6.72
C GLY A 376 21.02 9.83 -5.93
N GLY A 377 19.81 9.72 -5.38
CA GLY A 377 19.26 8.49 -4.82
C GLY A 377 18.83 7.50 -5.92
N SER A 378 18.62 6.24 -5.54
CA SER A 378 18.28 5.14 -6.45
C SER A 378 17.04 5.43 -7.31
N SER A 379 15.92 5.80 -6.68
CA SER A 379 14.67 6.13 -7.38
C SER A 379 14.77 7.40 -8.20
N ALA A 380 15.46 8.43 -7.70
CA ALA A 380 15.69 9.66 -8.46
C ALA A 380 16.50 9.38 -9.74
N GLN A 381 17.57 8.60 -9.64
CA GLN A 381 18.38 8.19 -10.80
C GLN A 381 17.59 7.33 -11.80
N ASN A 382 16.76 6.40 -11.31
CA ASN A 382 15.91 5.58 -12.16
C ASN A 382 14.90 6.43 -12.94
N LEU A 383 14.27 7.40 -12.28
CA LEU A 383 13.35 8.33 -12.91
C LEU A 383 14.07 9.25 -13.92
N ASP A 384 15.22 9.82 -13.55
CA ASP A 384 16.03 10.65 -14.45
C ASP A 384 16.49 9.87 -15.68
N SER A 385 16.89 8.61 -15.50
CA SER A 385 17.28 7.72 -16.59
C SER A 385 16.10 7.43 -17.51
N PHE A 386 14.93 7.11 -16.94
CA PHE A 386 13.70 6.91 -17.71
C PHE A 386 13.30 8.16 -18.51
N ILE A 387 13.32 9.34 -17.88
CA ILE A 387 13.06 10.63 -18.53
C ILE A 387 14.08 10.88 -19.64
N GLY A 388 15.37 10.63 -19.39
CA GLY A 388 16.43 10.75 -20.38
C GLY A 388 16.19 9.85 -21.60
N TYR A 389 15.76 8.61 -21.38
CA TYR A 389 15.40 7.71 -22.49
C TYR A 389 14.24 8.25 -23.32
N ILE A 390 13.13 8.64 -22.70
CA ILE A 390 11.95 9.09 -23.47
C ILE A 390 12.15 10.45 -24.14
N THR A 391 13.05 11.29 -23.63
CA THR A 391 13.38 12.60 -24.24
C THR A 391 14.50 12.52 -25.28
N SER A 392 15.34 11.48 -25.24
CA SER A 392 16.41 11.24 -26.25
C SER A 392 15.94 10.46 -27.48
N CYS A 393 14.76 9.84 -27.44
CA CYS A 393 14.11 9.24 -28.61
C CYS A 393 13.47 10.28 -29.56
N VAL A 394 13.93 11.53 -29.51
CA VAL A 394 13.54 12.66 -30.39
C VAL A 394 14.48 12.76 -31.58
#